data_AF-A0A951LBE0-F1
#
_entry.id   AF-A0A951LBE0-F1
#
_cell.length_a   1.000
_cell.length_b   1.000
_cell.length_c   1.000
_cell.angle_alpha   90.00
_cell.angle_beta   90.00
_cell.angle_gamma   90.00
#
_symmetry.space_group_name_H-M   'P 1'
#
loop_
_entity.id
_entity.type
_entity.pdbx_description
1 polymer ?
#
loop_
_entity_poly.entity_id
_entity_poly.type
_entity_poly.pdbx_seq_one_letter_code
_entity_poly.pdbx_strand_id
1 'polypeptide(L)'
;MVLGTDVEGKWHASRFDDSELALVRRAADLMGYYVVRVQTDNAELHALAEALPVGKIFASGKAFVPFVAGPVFQKLAPLSEGGEPINTERAAAEGPSAKMNQPDATTTADAL
;
A
#
# COMPACT_ATOMS: atom_id res chain seq x y z
N MET A 1 -8.44 -4.42 0.73
CA MET A 1 -7.56 -4.75 1.87
C MET A 1 -6.12 -4.93 1.40
N VAL A 2 -5.14 -4.77 2.29
CA VAL A 2 -3.70 -4.98 2.03
C VAL A 2 -3.22 -6.19 2.84
N LEU A 3 -2.34 -7.00 2.26
CA LEU A 3 -1.72 -8.15 2.92
C LEU A 3 -0.31 -8.43 2.41
N GLY A 4 0.58 -8.95 3.26
CA GLY A 4 1.94 -9.33 2.85
C GLY A 4 2.78 -9.86 4.00
N THR A 5 4.04 -10.20 3.73
CA THR A 5 5.02 -10.62 4.74
C THR A 5 6.10 -9.57 4.94
N ASP A 6 6.51 -9.34 6.18
CA ASP A 6 7.71 -8.54 6.44
C ASP A 6 9.01 -9.34 6.18
N VAL A 7 10.15 -8.70 6.43
CA VAL A 7 11.49 -9.30 6.27
C VAL A 7 11.77 -10.47 7.22
N GLU A 8 10.99 -10.61 8.30
CA GLU A 8 11.08 -11.70 9.26
C GLU A 8 10.11 -12.85 8.92
N GLY A 9 9.34 -12.72 7.83
CA GLY A 9 8.32 -13.67 7.41
C GLY A 9 7.03 -13.60 8.22
N LYS A 10 6.81 -12.54 9.00
CA LYS A 10 5.56 -12.32 9.74
C LYS A 10 4.49 -11.81 8.80
N TRP A 11 3.25 -12.24 9.02
CA TRP A 11 2.11 -11.85 8.20
C TRP A 11 1.49 -10.53 8.67
N HIS A 12 1.27 -9.63 7.73
CA HIS A 12 0.67 -8.32 7.93
C HIS A 12 -0.60 -8.20 7.10
N ALA A 13 -1.66 -7.66 7.68
CA ALA A 13 -2.87 -7.33 6.94
C ALA A 13 -3.67 -6.18 7.54
N SER A 14 -4.36 -5.41 6.70
CA SER A 14 -5.25 -4.32 7.11
C SER A 14 -6.35 -4.05 6.09
N ARG A 15 -7.50 -3.59 6.58
CA ARG A 15 -8.55 -3.04 5.72
C ARG A 15 -8.37 -1.53 5.55
N PHE A 16 -8.82 -1.04 4.40
CA PHE A 16 -8.82 0.36 4.02
C PHE A 16 -10.13 0.67 3.33
N ASP A 17 -10.50 1.95 3.31
CA ASP A 17 -11.68 2.40 2.60
C ASP A 17 -11.44 2.40 1.08
N ASP A 18 -12.49 2.15 0.30
CA ASP A 18 -12.42 2.15 -1.16
C ASP A 18 -12.05 3.53 -1.72
N SER A 19 -12.37 4.61 -1.02
CA SER A 19 -11.97 5.98 -1.37
C SER A 19 -10.44 6.19 -1.34
N GLU A 20 -9.71 5.35 -0.61
CA GLU A 20 -8.24 5.43 -0.48
C GLU A 20 -7.50 4.51 -1.45
N LEU A 21 -8.21 3.80 -2.35
CA LEU A 21 -7.65 2.72 -3.19
C LEU A 21 -6.37 3.13 -3.93
N ALA A 22 -6.31 4.34 -4.48
CA ALA A 22 -5.14 4.82 -5.21
C ALA A 22 -3.91 4.99 -4.30
N LEU A 23 -4.11 5.50 -3.07
CA LEU A 23 -3.04 5.67 -2.08
C LEU A 23 -2.60 4.32 -1.52
N VAL A 24 -3.57 3.44 -1.24
CA VAL A 24 -3.35 2.08 -0.75
C VAL A 24 -2.50 1.26 -1.72
N ARG A 25 -2.79 1.34 -3.03
CA ARG A 25 -1.98 0.68 -4.07
C ARG A 25 -0.53 1.12 -4.06
N ARG A 26 -0.27 2.43 -3.99
CA ARG A 26 1.10 2.97 -3.91
C ARG A 26 1.80 2.55 -2.63
N ALA A 27 1.09 2.57 -1.50
CA ALA A 27 1.65 2.16 -0.22
C ALA A 27 2.01 0.67 -0.20
N ALA A 28 1.15 -0.18 -0.75
CA ALA A 28 1.40 -1.61 -0.87
C ALA A 28 2.63 -1.89 -1.75
N ASP A 29 2.76 -1.20 -2.88
CA ASP A 29 3.93 -1.28 -3.77
C ASP A 29 5.24 -0.90 -3.04
N LEU A 30 5.25 0.23 -2.31
CA LEU A 30 6.38 0.66 -1.49
C LEU A 30 6.75 -0.33 -0.36
N MET A 31 5.81 -1.19 0.03
CA MET A 31 5.97 -2.17 1.11
C MET A 31 6.21 -3.59 0.58
N GLY A 32 6.12 -3.83 -0.73
CA GLY A 32 6.15 -5.18 -1.30
C GLY A 32 4.94 -6.04 -0.88
N TYR A 33 3.80 -5.39 -0.60
CA TYR A 33 2.56 -6.04 -0.18
C TYR A 33 1.55 -6.10 -1.33
N TYR A 34 0.53 -6.95 -1.17
CA TYR A 34 -0.54 -7.16 -2.13
C TYR A 34 -1.81 -6.38 -1.76
N VAL A 35 -2.57 -5.96 -2.76
CA VAL A 35 -3.91 -5.37 -2.58
C VAL A 35 -4.97 -6.35 -3.08
N VAL A 36 -5.86 -6.77 -2.19
CA VAL A 36 -7.02 -7.60 -2.53
C VAL A 36 -8.28 -6.75 -2.48
N ARG A 37 -9.01 -6.71 -3.60
CA ARG A 37 -10.32 -6.06 -3.66
C ARG A 37 -11.37 -7.01 -3.09
N VAL A 38 -12.19 -6.49 -2.18
CA VAL A 38 -13.30 -7.23 -1.61
C VAL A 38 -14.52 -6.98 -2.48
N GLN A 39 -14.96 -8.02 -3.20
CA GLN A 39 -16.14 -7.93 -4.06
C GLN A 39 -17.41 -7.99 -3.21
N THR A 40 -18.42 -7.19 -3.56
CA THR A 40 -19.68 -7.05 -2.80
C THR A 40 -20.47 -8.37 -2.69
N ASP A 41 -20.28 -9.29 -3.64
CA ASP A 41 -20.93 -10.60 -3.69
C ASP A 41 -20.20 -11.67 -2.87
N ASN A 42 -19.05 -11.36 -2.28
CA ASN A 42 -18.26 -12.31 -1.48
C ASN A 42 -18.38 -12.01 0.03
N ALA A 43 -19.43 -12.56 0.64
CA ALA A 43 -19.73 -12.36 2.06
C ALA A 43 -18.62 -12.87 3.00
N GLU A 44 -17.94 -13.97 2.65
CA GLU A 44 -16.84 -14.52 3.43
C GLU A 44 -15.63 -13.58 3.44
N LEU A 45 -15.30 -13.02 2.28
CA LEU A 45 -14.21 -12.06 2.14
C LEU A 45 -14.51 -10.74 2.85
N HIS A 46 -15.78 -10.31 2.85
CA HIS A 46 -16.24 -9.18 3.66
C HIS A 46 -16.08 -9.45 5.16
N ALA A 47 -16.49 -10.62 5.66
CA ALA A 47 -16.32 -10.97 7.06
C ALA A 47 -14.84 -11.03 7.48
N LEU A 48 -13.96 -11.51 6.60
CA LEU A 48 -12.51 -11.47 6.81
C LEU A 48 -11.97 -10.04 6.84
N ALA A 49 -12.39 -9.19 5.91
CA ALA A 49 -12.02 -7.78 5.88
C ALA A 49 -12.42 -7.06 7.17
N GLU A 50 -13.63 -7.31 7.66
CA GLU A 50 -14.16 -6.74 8.91
C GLU A 50 -13.42 -7.22 10.16
N ALA A 51 -12.80 -8.40 10.11
CA ALA A 51 -11.95 -8.89 11.19
C ALA A 51 -10.54 -8.26 11.18
N LEU A 52 -10.14 -7.60 10.07
CA LEU A 52 -8.84 -6.94 9.97
C LEU A 52 -8.84 -5.56 10.64
N PRO A 53 -7.72 -5.15 11.25
CA PRO A 53 -7.57 -3.79 11.73
C PRO A 53 -7.66 -2.78 10.58
N VAL A 54 -8.18 -1.59 10.89
CA VAL A 54 -8.21 -0.46 9.95
C VAL A 54 -6.78 0.08 9.83
N GLY A 55 -6.26 0.07 8.62
CA GLY A 55 -4.96 0.64 8.30
C GLY A 55 -5.01 2.16 8.15
N LYS A 56 -3.85 2.78 8.04
CA LYS A 56 -3.72 4.22 7.82
C LYS A 56 -2.59 4.50 6.84
N ILE A 57 -2.78 5.42 5.91
CA ILE A 57 -1.69 5.91 5.06
C ILE A 57 -0.97 7.07 5.76
N PHE A 58 0.36 6.99 5.83
CA PHE A 58 1.21 8.05 6.38
C PHE A 58 1.66 9.03 5.31
N ALA A 59 2.08 10.23 5.73
CA ALA A 59 2.63 11.25 4.82
C ALA A 59 3.88 10.79 4.07
N SER A 60 4.57 9.75 4.55
CA SER A 60 5.68 9.09 3.85
C SER A 60 5.24 8.25 2.64
N GLY A 61 3.94 8.08 2.41
CA GLY A 61 3.39 7.21 1.38
C GLY A 61 3.27 5.74 1.79
N LYS A 62 3.79 5.34 2.96
CA LYS A 62 3.64 3.98 3.50
C LYS A 62 2.34 3.81 4.26
N ALA A 63 1.86 2.57 4.37
CA ALA A 63 0.69 2.21 5.14
C ALA A 63 1.05 1.62 6.49
N PHE A 64 0.21 1.85 7.50
CA PHE A 64 0.16 1.06 8.72
C PHE A 64 -0.57 -0.25 8.42
N VAL A 65 0.16 -1.36 8.52
CA VAL A 65 -0.36 -2.71 8.35
C VAL A 65 0.23 -3.56 9.48
N PRO A 66 -0.49 -3.84 10.57
CA PRO A 66 0.04 -4.56 11.72
C PRO A 66 0.11 -6.07 11.46
N PHE A 67 0.85 -6.75 12.33
CA PHE A 67 0.93 -8.21 12.34
C PHE A 67 -0.44 -8.83 12.65
N VAL A 68 -0.79 -9.88 11.92
CA VAL A 68 -2.01 -10.68 12.13
C VAL A 68 -1.66 -12.09 12.56
N ALA A 69 -2.47 -12.65 13.46
CA ALA A 69 -2.27 -13.99 13.98
C ALA A 69 -2.42 -15.05 12.87
N GLY A 70 -1.63 -16.13 12.97
CA GLY A 70 -1.58 -17.22 11.99
C GLY A 70 -2.93 -17.76 11.49
N PRO A 71 -3.95 -17.96 12.36
CA PRO A 71 -5.26 -18.45 11.92
C PRO A 71 -6.04 -17.48 11.01
N VAL A 72 -5.85 -16.17 11.18
CA VAL A 72 -6.46 -15.15 10.30
C VAL A 72 -5.75 -15.17 8.95
N PHE A 73 -4.43 -15.27 8.96
CA PHE A 73 -3.66 -15.38 7.74
C PHE A 73 -3.97 -16.66 6.95
N GLN A 74 -4.11 -17.82 7.58
CA GLN A 74 -4.42 -19.07 6.85
C GLN A 74 -5.70 -18.98 6.00
N LYS A 75 -6.64 -18.12 6.39
CA LYS A 75 -7.86 -17.84 5.63
C LYS A 75 -7.64 -16.81 4.50
N LEU A 76 -6.64 -15.95 4.65
CA LEU A 76 -6.27 -14.91 3.68
C LEU A 76 -5.22 -15.38 2.66
N ALA A 77 -4.37 -16.34 3.00
CA ALA A 77 -3.30 -16.88 2.15
C ALA A 77 -3.80 -17.35 0.78
N PRO A 78 -4.94 -18.06 0.67
CA PRO A 78 -5.44 -18.48 -0.64
C PRO A 78 -5.88 -17.29 -1.51
N LEU A 79 -6.13 -16.12 -0.90
CA LEU A 79 -6.56 -14.91 -1.59
C LEU A 79 -5.39 -14.11 -2.17
N SER A 80 -4.15 -14.34 -1.70
CA SER A 80 -2.97 -13.69 -2.29
C SER A 80 -2.66 -14.21 -3.69
N GLU A 81 -3.13 -15.41 -4.06
CA GLU A 81 -2.98 -15.97 -5.41
C GLU A 81 -4.01 -15.39 -6.41
N GLY A 82 -5.06 -14.71 -5.94
CA GLY A 82 -6.07 -14.05 -6.76
C GLY A 82 -6.13 -12.52 -6.62
N GLY A 83 -5.34 -11.94 -5.72
CA GLY A 83 -5.09 -10.50 -5.69
C GLY A 83 -4.15 -10.14 -6.84
N GLU A 84 -4.40 -9.03 -7.53
CA GLU A 84 -3.46 -8.53 -8.54
C GLU A 84 -2.03 -8.52 -7.96
N PRO A 85 -1.11 -9.36 -8.46
CA PRO A 85 0.29 -9.19 -8.13
C PRO A 85 0.68 -7.84 -8.72
N ILE A 86 1.04 -6.88 -7.87
CA ILE A 86 1.70 -5.67 -8.34
C ILE A 86 3.11 -6.13 -8.71
N ASN A 87 3.24 -6.61 -9.95
CA ASN A 87 4.48 -7.16 -10.49
C ASN A 87 5.62 -6.17 -10.23
N THR A 88 6.51 -6.53 -9.31
CA THR A 88 7.69 -5.74 -8.90
C THR A 88 8.67 -5.50 -10.06
N GLU A 89 8.44 -6.08 -11.24
CA GLU A 89 9.27 -5.90 -12.43
C GLU A 89 8.85 -4.71 -13.32
N ARG A 90 7.64 -4.15 -13.19
CA ARG A 90 7.21 -3.01 -14.05
C ARG A 90 7.47 -1.63 -13.44
N ALA A 91 7.76 -1.54 -12.15
CA ALA A 91 8.06 -0.28 -11.46
C ALA A 91 9.50 0.23 -11.71
N ALA A 92 10.40 -0.59 -12.26
CA ALA A 92 11.77 -0.17 -12.56
C ALA A 92 11.90 0.74 -13.81
N ALA A 93 10.80 0.99 -14.54
CA ALA A 93 10.82 1.81 -15.76
C ALA A 93 10.37 3.28 -15.56
N GLU A 94 9.86 3.66 -14.40
CA GLU A 94 9.54 5.08 -14.11
C GLU A 94 10.37 5.55 -12.92
N GLY A 95 11.47 6.23 -13.25
CA GLY A 95 12.41 6.80 -12.30
C GLY A 95 11.79 7.83 -11.35
N PRO A 96 12.55 8.25 -10.33
CA PRO A 96 12.02 9.03 -9.22
C PRO A 96 11.55 10.41 -9.66
N SER A 97 10.24 10.67 -9.64
CA SER A 97 9.70 12.03 -9.57
C SER A 97 9.95 12.62 -8.18
N ALA A 98 11.22 12.90 -7.90
CA ALA A 98 11.57 13.97 -6.99
C ALA A 98 11.60 15.27 -7.82
N LYS A 99 10.84 16.28 -7.38
CA LYS A 99 11.15 17.72 -7.38
C LYS A 99 9.86 18.53 -7.57
N MET A 100 9.35 19.08 -6.47
CA MET A 100 8.59 20.33 -6.53
C MET A 100 8.84 21.10 -5.24
N ASN A 101 9.97 21.81 -5.18
CA ASN A 101 10.11 22.95 -4.28
C ASN A 101 11.11 23.94 -4.88
N GLN A 102 10.60 24.97 -5.56
CA GLN A 102 11.20 26.29 -5.83
C GLN A 102 10.02 27.20 -6.22
N PRO A 103 9.99 28.51 -5.86
CA PRO A 103 11.07 29.48 -6.08
C PRO A 103 11.41 30.30 -4.80
N ASP A 104 12.54 31.02 -4.70
CA ASP A 104 12.73 32.32 -5.34
C ASP A 104 14.20 32.70 -5.58
N ALA A 105 14.34 33.46 -6.67
CA ALA A 105 15.57 33.96 -7.25
C ALA A 105 16.22 35.06 -6.39
N THR A 106 17.54 35.04 -6.31
CA THR A 106 18.35 36.22 -6.04
C THR A 106 19.58 36.15 -6.93
N THR A 107 19.70 37.09 -7.87
CA THR A 107 20.97 37.82 -8.00
C THR A 107 20.76 39.16 -8.69
N THR A 108 21.23 40.18 -7.99
CA THR A 108 21.47 41.56 -8.40
C THR A 108 22.56 41.62 -9.46
N ALA A 109 22.36 42.41 -10.51
CA ALA A 109 23.46 42.98 -11.30
C ALA A 109 22.96 44.25 -11.99
N ASP A 110 23.10 45.39 -11.32
CA ASP A 110 23.07 46.72 -11.93
C ASP A 110 24.15 47.56 -11.24
N ALA A 111 25.21 47.87 -11.96
CA ALA A 111 26.24 48.84 -11.57
C ALA A 111 26.96 49.34 -12.83
N LEU A 112 26.47 50.51 -13.27
CA LEU A 112 27.12 51.65 -13.93
C LEU A 112 28.60 51.52 -14.32
#